data_AF-A0A4Q6GG98-F1
#
_entry.id   AF-A0A4Q6GG98-F1
#
_cell.length_a   1.000
_cell.length_b   1.000
_cell.length_c   1.000
_cell.angle_alpha   90.00
_cell.angle_beta   90.00
_cell.angle_gamma   90.00
#
_symmetry.space_group_name_H-M   'P 1'
#
loop_
_entity.id
_entity.type
_entity.pdbx_description
1 polymer ?
#
loop_
_entity_poly.entity_id
_entity_poly.type
_entity_poly.pdbx_seq_one_letter_code
_entity_poly.pdbx_strand_id
1 'polypeptide(L)'
;AAVGALSYTVFGNSPEPLALILRELNQGNAATLIAAAAVIALPTVLLAFLYGQSRIFFVMSRDGLLPRGLSKVNPRTGTPVATTLFTAILVAALAGVARLDEIAALANAGTLAAFIAVSVCLLVLRKREPQRKRMFRTPLAWVVGPLAILGCLYLFWSLPRTTQLWFLLWNALGIVAYVLYGRRNSVLGRAGDA
;
A
#
# COMPACT_ATOMS: atom_id res chain seq x y z
N ALA A 1 21.71 -4.09 -15.63
CA ALA A 1 22.63 -2.94 -15.66
C ALA A 1 23.35 -2.75 -14.32
N ALA A 2 22.65 -2.47 -13.21
CA ALA A 2 23.30 -2.27 -11.88
C ALA A 2 24.10 -3.48 -11.36
N VAL A 3 23.59 -4.70 -11.55
CA VAL A 3 24.28 -5.95 -11.15
C VAL A 3 25.59 -6.20 -11.91
N GLY A 4 25.77 -5.54 -13.07
CA GLY A 4 27.01 -5.64 -13.86
C GLY A 4 28.07 -4.60 -13.51
N ALA A 5 27.72 -3.57 -12.72
CA ALA A 5 28.63 -2.48 -12.38
C ALA A 5 29.31 -2.68 -11.01
N LEU A 6 28.59 -3.28 -10.04
CA LEU A 6 29.09 -3.56 -8.69
C LEU A 6 28.50 -4.87 -8.16
N SER A 7 29.16 -5.48 -7.19
CA SER A 7 28.63 -6.66 -6.50
C SER A 7 27.37 -6.30 -5.71
N TYR A 8 26.34 -7.16 -5.77
CA TYR A 8 25.05 -6.99 -5.08
C TYR A 8 25.17 -6.82 -3.56
N THR A 9 26.28 -7.28 -2.99
CA THR A 9 26.60 -7.17 -1.56
C THR A 9 27.01 -5.76 -1.13
N VAL A 10 27.55 -4.95 -2.04
CA VAL A 10 28.10 -3.61 -1.71
C VAL A 10 27.02 -2.54 -1.78
N PHE A 11 26.23 -2.51 -2.86
CA PHE A 11 25.14 -1.55 -2.97
C PHE A 11 23.88 -1.97 -2.20
N GLY A 12 23.67 -3.27 -1.94
CA GLY A 12 22.52 -3.76 -1.18
C GLY A 12 22.44 -3.26 0.27
N ASN A 13 23.58 -2.86 0.85
CA ASN A 13 23.68 -2.33 2.21
C ASN A 13 23.69 -0.79 2.30
N SER A 14 23.66 -0.10 1.16
CA SER A 14 23.72 1.37 1.14
C SER A 14 22.31 1.96 1.05
N PRO A 15 22.01 3.06 1.77
CA PRO A 15 20.71 3.74 1.68
C PRO A 15 20.48 4.41 0.31
N GLU A 16 21.54 4.65 -0.47
CA GLU A 16 21.50 5.28 -1.79
C GLU A 16 22.25 4.43 -2.85
N PRO A 17 21.77 3.21 -3.16
CA PRO A 17 22.50 2.25 -4.00
C PRO A 17 22.85 2.79 -5.39
N LEU A 18 21.96 3.59 -5.98
CA LEU A 18 22.12 4.09 -7.35
C LEU A 18 23.13 5.25 -7.43
N ALA A 19 23.18 6.12 -6.41
CA ALA A 19 24.18 7.17 -6.30
C ALA A 19 25.56 6.59 -5.95
N LEU A 20 25.60 5.57 -5.08
CA LEU A 20 26.81 4.83 -4.73
C LEU A 20 27.45 4.20 -5.98
N ILE A 21 26.65 3.53 -6.82
CA ILE A 21 27.16 2.88 -8.04
C ILE A 21 27.80 3.91 -8.98
N LEU A 22 27.20 5.09 -9.13
CA LEU A 22 27.76 6.14 -9.98
C LEU A 22 29.02 6.79 -9.40
N ARG A 23 29.13 6.91 -8.07
CA ARG A 23 30.37 7.36 -7.43
C ARG A 23 31.50 6.36 -7.66
N GLU A 24 31.21 5.08 -7.54
CA GLU A 24 32.20 4.01 -7.74
C GLU A 24 32.65 3.89 -9.21
N LEU A 25 31.77 4.21 -10.16
CA LEU A 25 32.09 4.32 -11.58
C LEU A 25 32.79 5.65 -11.96
N ASN A 26 33.28 6.40 -10.97
CA ASN A 26 33.97 7.68 -11.13
C ASN A 26 33.12 8.78 -11.82
N GLN A 27 31.78 8.65 -11.77
CA GLN A 27 30.80 9.59 -12.34
C GLN A 27 30.15 10.44 -11.24
N GLY A 28 30.98 11.16 -10.47
CA GLY A 28 30.55 11.96 -9.31
C GLY A 28 29.47 13.01 -9.62
N ASN A 29 29.54 13.66 -10.78
CA ASN A 29 28.55 14.65 -11.20
C ASN A 29 27.17 14.01 -11.47
N ALA A 30 27.16 12.83 -12.09
CA ALA A 30 25.92 12.09 -12.33
C ALA A 30 25.30 11.58 -11.02
N ALA A 31 26.13 11.13 -10.07
CA ALA A 31 25.65 10.73 -8.74
C ALA A 31 24.96 11.89 -8.00
N THR A 32 25.55 13.10 -8.02
CA THR A 32 24.97 14.29 -7.40
C THR A 32 23.67 14.72 -8.07
N LEU A 33 23.59 14.65 -9.39
CA LEU A 33 22.35 14.94 -10.13
C LEU A 33 21.22 13.97 -9.74
N ILE A 34 21.51 12.67 -9.65
CA ILE A 34 20.53 11.66 -9.24
C ILE A 34 20.12 11.84 -7.78
N ALA A 35 21.05 12.13 -6.87
CA ALA A 35 20.75 12.41 -5.48
C ALA A 35 19.84 13.65 -5.34
N ALA A 36 20.13 14.73 -6.07
CA ALA A 36 19.28 15.92 -6.10
C ALA A 36 17.87 15.62 -6.65
N ALA A 37 17.77 14.82 -7.71
CA ALA A 37 16.48 14.39 -8.25
C ALA A 37 15.69 13.54 -7.24
N ALA A 38 16.35 12.66 -6.48
CA ALA A 38 15.70 11.88 -5.43
C ALA A 38 15.16 12.76 -4.31
N VAL A 39 15.92 13.77 -3.85
CA VAL A 39 15.48 14.73 -2.83
C VAL A 39 14.23 15.49 -3.26
N ILE A 40 14.10 15.83 -4.54
CA ILE A 40 12.92 16.52 -5.08
C ILE A 40 11.74 15.55 -5.26
N ALA A 41 11.99 14.30 -5.65
CA ALA A 41 10.93 13.32 -5.96
C ALA A 41 10.29 12.69 -4.71
N LEU A 42 11.08 12.42 -3.66
CA LEU A 42 10.60 11.72 -2.45
C LEU A 42 9.41 12.43 -1.76
N PRO A 43 9.42 13.77 -1.57
CA PRO A 43 8.28 14.49 -1.00
C PRO A 43 6.99 14.34 -1.82
N THR A 44 7.08 14.32 -3.15
CA THR A 44 5.90 14.16 -4.03
C THR A 44 5.25 12.79 -3.83
N VAL A 45 6.06 11.73 -3.76
CA VAL A 45 5.58 10.37 -3.52
C VAL A 45 4.97 10.26 -2.12
N LEU A 46 5.60 10.85 -1.10
CA LEU A 46 5.07 10.89 0.26
C LEU A 46 3.70 11.57 0.33
N LEU A 47 3.56 12.72 -0.34
CA LEU A 47 2.29 13.45 -0.39
C LEU A 47 1.19 12.64 -1.09
N ALA A 48 1.53 11.94 -2.18
CA ALA A 48 0.59 11.06 -2.89
C ALA A 48 0.10 9.92 -1.98
N PHE A 49 0.97 9.31 -1.18
CA PHE A 49 0.59 8.26 -0.23
C PHE A 49 -0.28 8.78 0.91
N LEU A 50 0.08 9.93 1.52
CA LEU A 50 -0.71 10.56 2.57
C LEU A 50 -2.12 10.92 2.07
N TYR A 51 -2.22 11.45 0.84
CA TYR A 51 -3.50 11.75 0.21
C TYR A 51 -4.33 10.48 -0.04
N GLY A 52 -3.70 9.42 -0.56
CA GLY A 52 -4.34 8.13 -0.79
C GLY A 52 -4.91 7.53 0.50
N GLN A 53 -4.14 7.53 1.58
CA GLN A 53 -4.54 7.05 2.90
C GLN A 53 -5.74 7.82 3.45
N SER A 54 -5.70 9.16 3.41
CA SER A 54 -6.81 10.00 3.87
C SER A 54 -8.11 9.76 3.09
N ARG A 55 -8.03 9.50 1.78
CA ARG A 55 -9.21 9.17 0.96
C ARG A 55 -9.81 7.83 1.32
N ILE A 56 -8.98 6.81 1.56
CA ILE A 56 -9.45 5.48 1.99
C ILE A 56 -10.18 5.59 3.33
N PHE A 57 -9.60 6.29 4.31
CA PHE A 57 -10.24 6.49 5.61
C PHE A 57 -11.57 7.25 5.51
N PHE A 58 -11.63 8.27 4.66
CA PHE A 58 -12.87 9.01 4.43
C PHE A 58 -13.99 8.09 3.90
N VAL A 59 -13.69 7.26 2.88
CA VAL A 59 -14.66 6.31 2.32
C VAL A 59 -15.05 5.24 3.34
N MET A 60 -14.09 4.65 4.05
CA MET A 60 -14.37 3.66 5.10
C MET A 60 -15.23 4.21 6.24
N SER A 61 -14.98 5.44 6.68
CA SER A 61 -15.79 6.14 7.69
C SER A 61 -17.20 6.44 7.17
N ARG A 62 -17.32 6.84 5.90
CA ARG A 62 -18.63 7.06 5.23
C ARG A 62 -19.43 5.76 5.13
N ASP A 63 -18.78 4.64 4.87
CA ASP A 63 -19.41 3.31 4.79
C ASP A 63 -19.73 2.72 6.19
N GLY A 64 -19.40 3.45 7.26
CA GLY A 64 -19.69 3.11 8.66
C GLY A 64 -18.72 2.11 9.29
N LEU A 65 -17.64 1.76 8.59
CA LEU A 65 -16.62 0.80 9.03
C LEU A 65 -15.67 1.39 10.08
N LEU A 66 -15.57 2.72 10.14
CA LEU A 66 -14.76 3.47 11.11
C LEU A 66 -15.62 4.52 11.83
N PRO A 67 -15.19 5.01 13.01
CA PRO A 67 -15.89 6.07 13.74
C PRO A 67 -16.14 7.31 12.86
N ARG A 68 -17.41 7.75 12.75
CA ARG A 68 -17.83 8.87 11.89
C ARG A 68 -17.11 10.20 12.16
N GLY A 69 -16.46 10.34 13.30
CA GLY A 69 -15.58 11.48 13.61
C GLY A 69 -14.39 11.61 12.66
N LEU A 70 -13.89 10.50 12.10
CA LEU A 70 -12.77 10.48 11.14
C LEU A 70 -13.16 10.96 9.74
N SER A 71 -14.47 10.99 9.41
CA SER A 71 -15.01 11.61 8.20
C SER A 71 -15.31 13.10 8.34
N LYS A 72 -15.07 13.71 9.52
CA LYS A 72 -15.31 15.15 9.72
C LYS A 72 -14.26 15.96 8.96
N VAL A 73 -14.63 16.38 7.76
CA VAL A 73 -13.81 17.27 6.92
C VAL A 73 -13.91 18.70 7.41
N ASN A 74 -12.82 19.46 7.26
CA ASN A 74 -12.85 20.88 7.55
C ASN A 74 -13.81 21.59 6.54
N PRO A 75 -14.82 22.34 7.00
CA PRO A 75 -15.84 22.95 6.14
C PRO A 75 -15.29 23.98 5.14
N ARG A 76 -14.07 24.51 5.34
CA ARG A 76 -13.45 25.47 4.39
C ARG A 76 -12.64 24.81 3.27
N THR A 77 -11.98 23.69 3.56
CA THR A 77 -11.03 23.05 2.63
C THR A 77 -11.49 21.69 2.13
N GLY A 78 -12.58 21.13 2.68
CA GLY A 78 -13.09 19.80 2.34
C GLY A 78 -12.13 18.66 2.64
N THR A 79 -11.02 18.92 3.35
CA THR A 79 -9.96 17.96 3.64
C THR A 79 -10.05 17.44 5.08
N PRO A 80 -9.78 16.14 5.33
CA PRO A 80 -9.76 15.55 6.66
C PRO A 80 -8.43 15.87 7.37
N VAL A 81 -8.21 17.15 7.71
CA VAL A 81 -6.94 17.65 8.27
C VAL A 81 -6.53 16.92 9.54
N ALA A 82 -7.49 16.63 10.43
CA ALA A 82 -7.24 15.91 11.69
C ALA A 82 -6.70 14.49 11.44
N THR A 83 -7.28 13.77 10.47
CA THR A 83 -6.86 12.43 10.10
C THR A 83 -5.47 12.46 9.47
N THR A 84 -5.21 13.40 8.57
CA THR A 84 -3.89 13.56 7.95
C THR A 84 -2.81 13.87 9.00
N LEU A 85 -3.05 14.80 9.92
CA LEU A 85 -2.09 15.16 10.95
C LEU A 85 -1.82 14.01 11.92
N PHE A 86 -2.87 13.31 12.36
CA PHE A 86 -2.75 12.11 13.20
C PHE A 86 -1.89 11.04 12.51
N THR A 87 -2.18 10.75 11.23
CA THR A 87 -1.41 9.76 10.46
C THR A 87 0.03 10.22 10.22
N ALA A 88 0.27 11.51 9.99
CA ALA A 88 1.61 12.04 9.79
C ALA A 88 2.46 11.92 11.06
N ILE A 89 1.89 12.22 12.24
CA ILE A 89 2.56 12.04 13.53
C ILE A 89 2.89 10.57 13.77
N LEU A 90 1.92 9.67 13.53
CA LEU A 90 2.11 8.24 13.72
C LEU A 90 3.17 7.67 12.77
N VAL A 91 3.15 8.07 11.50
CA VAL A 91 4.15 7.68 10.50
C VAL A 91 5.53 8.24 10.86
N ALA A 92 5.62 9.50 11.30
CA ALA A 92 6.89 10.10 11.72
C ALA A 92 7.50 9.39 12.94
N ALA A 93 6.67 9.01 13.91
CA ALA A 93 7.10 8.23 15.07
C ALA A 93 7.59 6.84 14.66
N LEU A 94 6.85 6.13 13.80
CA LEU A 94 7.25 4.81 13.31
C LEU A 94 8.52 4.87 12.46
N ALA A 95 8.66 5.89 11.60
CA ALA A 95 9.85 6.07 10.76
C ALA A 95 11.12 6.35 11.60
N GLY A 96 10.99 6.89 12.81
CA GLY A 96 12.12 7.11 13.72
C GLY A 96 12.58 5.87 14.48
N VAL A 97 11.74 4.85 14.61
CA VAL A 97 12.02 3.67 15.47
C VAL A 97 12.13 2.36 14.68
N ALA A 98 11.37 2.22 13.59
CA ALA A 98 11.35 0.99 12.80
C ALA A 98 12.40 1.01 11.68
N ARG A 99 12.97 -0.14 11.38
CA ARG A 99 13.96 -0.27 10.30
C ARG A 99 13.26 -0.20 8.94
N LEU A 100 13.90 0.45 7.98
CA LEU A 100 13.35 0.66 6.63
C LEU A 100 13.04 -0.66 5.92
N ASP A 101 13.88 -1.68 6.09
CA ASP A 101 13.70 -3.01 5.50
C ASP A 101 12.45 -3.71 6.03
N GLU A 102 12.17 -3.59 7.32
CA GLU A 102 10.95 -4.15 7.92
C GLU A 102 9.69 -3.42 7.45
N ILE A 103 9.72 -2.08 7.40
CA ILE A 103 8.61 -1.26 6.89
C ILE A 103 8.34 -1.61 5.42
N ALA A 104 9.39 -1.71 4.59
CA ALA A 104 9.27 -2.05 3.18
C ALA A 104 8.71 -3.46 2.99
N ALA A 105 9.17 -4.44 3.77
CA ALA A 105 8.64 -5.79 3.77
C ALA A 105 7.15 -5.82 4.14
N LEU A 106 6.75 -5.07 5.17
CA LEU A 106 5.35 -4.99 5.61
C LEU A 106 4.44 -4.30 4.57
N ALA A 107 4.93 -3.23 3.96
CA ALA A 107 4.24 -2.54 2.87
C ALA A 107 4.04 -3.46 1.66
N ASN A 108 5.07 -4.22 1.28
CA ASN A 108 5.01 -5.22 0.21
C ASN A 108 4.01 -6.33 0.52
N ALA A 109 3.99 -6.84 1.76
CA ALA A 109 3.01 -7.83 2.18
C ALA A 109 1.56 -7.30 2.01
N GLY A 110 1.32 -6.04 2.40
CA GLY A 110 0.02 -5.38 2.23
C GLY A 110 -0.39 -5.17 0.77
N THR A 111 0.53 -4.72 -0.09
CA THR A 111 0.22 -4.52 -1.52
C THR A 111 -0.04 -5.84 -2.24
N LEU A 112 0.73 -6.90 -1.92
CA LEU A 112 0.48 -8.25 -2.44
C LEU A 112 -0.90 -8.77 -2.04
N ALA A 113 -1.30 -8.59 -0.78
CA ALA A 113 -2.62 -8.97 -0.31
C ALA A 113 -3.74 -8.19 -1.04
N ALA A 114 -3.54 -6.89 -1.26
CA ALA A 114 -4.48 -6.07 -2.04
C ALA A 114 -4.57 -6.56 -3.50
N PHE A 115 -3.45 -6.91 -4.14
CA PHE A 115 -3.43 -7.45 -5.50
C PHE A 115 -4.11 -8.82 -5.61
N ILE A 116 -3.95 -9.68 -4.60
CA ILE A 116 -4.70 -10.94 -4.51
C ILE A 116 -6.20 -10.64 -4.44
N ALA A 117 -6.62 -9.76 -3.54
CA ALA A 117 -8.03 -9.40 -3.36
C ALA A 117 -8.65 -8.79 -4.64
N VAL A 118 -7.93 -7.90 -5.33
CA VAL A 118 -8.37 -7.31 -6.61
C VAL A 118 -8.46 -8.37 -7.70
N SER A 119 -7.50 -9.29 -7.78
CA SER A 119 -7.50 -10.39 -8.76
C SER A 119 -8.66 -11.35 -8.52
N VAL A 120 -8.98 -11.67 -7.26
CA VAL A 120 -10.16 -12.45 -6.89
C VAL A 120 -11.44 -11.68 -7.25
N CYS A 121 -11.53 -10.39 -6.91
CA CYS A 121 -12.68 -9.54 -7.24
C CYS A 121 -12.93 -9.51 -8.76
N LEU A 122 -11.86 -9.41 -9.57
CA LEU A 122 -11.93 -9.46 -11.03
C LEU A 122 -12.55 -10.78 -11.53
N LEU A 123 -12.17 -11.93 -10.95
CA LEU A 123 -12.73 -13.24 -11.30
C LEU A 123 -14.20 -13.37 -10.86
N VAL A 124 -14.50 -12.96 -9.62
CA VAL A 124 -15.87 -12.99 -9.06
C VAL A 124 -16.81 -12.11 -9.89
N LEU A 125 -16.40 -10.89 -10.24
CA LEU A 125 -17.22 -9.96 -11.03
C LEU A 125 -17.42 -10.47 -12.47
N ARG A 126 -16.50 -11.28 -13.00
CA ARG A 126 -16.72 -11.96 -14.29
C ARG A 126 -17.76 -13.06 -14.22
N LYS A 127 -17.85 -13.77 -13.10
CA LYS A 127 -18.84 -14.82 -12.91
C LYS A 127 -20.22 -14.26 -12.54
N ARG A 128 -20.29 -13.24 -11.66
CA ARG A 128 -21.55 -12.65 -11.21
C ARG A 128 -22.18 -11.68 -12.21
N GLU A 129 -21.38 -10.83 -12.87
CA GLU A 129 -21.89 -9.79 -13.79
C GLU A 129 -21.19 -9.83 -15.16
N PRO A 130 -21.47 -10.87 -15.97
CA PRO A 130 -20.84 -11.04 -17.27
C PRO A 130 -21.26 -9.97 -18.30
N GLN A 131 -22.49 -9.44 -18.20
CA GLN A 131 -23.05 -8.49 -19.19
C GLN A 131 -22.71 -7.01 -18.94
N ARG A 132 -22.02 -6.66 -17.85
CA ARG A 132 -21.66 -5.27 -17.56
C ARG A 132 -20.79 -4.69 -18.67
N LYS A 133 -21.13 -3.50 -19.20
CA LYS A 133 -20.31 -2.76 -20.18
C LYS A 133 -19.00 -2.35 -19.52
N ARG A 134 -17.87 -2.84 -20.04
CA ARG A 134 -16.52 -2.58 -19.53
C ARG A 134 -15.72 -1.89 -20.63
N MET A 135 -15.17 -0.70 -20.37
CA MET A 135 -14.38 0.05 -21.35
C MET A 135 -13.06 -0.67 -21.69
N PHE A 136 -12.48 -1.36 -20.71
CA PHE A 136 -11.31 -2.22 -20.87
C PHE A 136 -11.64 -3.64 -20.39
N ARG A 137 -11.22 -4.66 -21.16
CA ARG A 137 -11.38 -6.08 -20.81
C ARG A 137 -10.03 -6.77 -20.91
N THR A 138 -9.63 -7.44 -19.83
CA THR A 138 -8.46 -8.32 -19.81
C THR A 138 -8.66 -9.49 -20.79
N PRO A 139 -7.74 -9.71 -21.76
CA PRO A 139 -7.95 -10.66 -22.86
C PRO A 139 -8.00 -12.13 -22.42
N LEU A 140 -7.33 -12.51 -21.32
CA LEU A 140 -7.39 -13.87 -20.73
C LEU A 140 -7.60 -13.84 -19.20
N ALA A 141 -8.68 -13.22 -18.73
CA ALA A 141 -8.90 -13.05 -17.29
C ALA A 141 -8.89 -14.34 -16.46
N TRP A 142 -9.36 -15.47 -17.00
CA TRP A 142 -9.34 -16.76 -16.30
C TRP A 142 -7.95 -17.37 -16.16
N VAL A 143 -6.97 -16.89 -16.94
CA VAL A 143 -5.55 -17.29 -16.81
C VAL A 143 -4.79 -16.23 -16.02
N VAL A 144 -4.97 -14.96 -16.37
CA VAL A 144 -4.29 -13.82 -15.74
C VAL A 144 -4.65 -13.71 -14.26
N GLY A 145 -5.92 -13.93 -13.90
CA GLY A 145 -6.38 -13.85 -12.50
C GLY A 145 -5.67 -14.88 -11.60
N PRO A 146 -5.77 -16.19 -11.88
CA PRO A 146 -5.06 -17.21 -11.10
C PRO A 146 -3.54 -17.03 -11.13
N LEU A 147 -2.95 -16.68 -12.27
CA LEU A 147 -1.51 -16.45 -12.38
C LEU A 147 -1.06 -15.28 -11.48
N ALA A 148 -1.82 -14.19 -11.46
CA ALA A 148 -1.55 -13.05 -10.57
C ALA A 148 -1.69 -13.45 -9.10
N ILE A 149 -2.73 -14.21 -8.75
CA ILE A 149 -2.94 -14.72 -7.38
C ILE A 149 -1.78 -15.61 -6.96
N LEU A 150 -1.40 -16.60 -7.78
CA LEU A 150 -0.30 -17.52 -7.51
C LEU A 150 1.04 -16.79 -7.40
N GLY A 151 1.32 -15.86 -8.30
CA GLY A 151 2.54 -15.05 -8.25
C GLY A 151 2.60 -14.18 -7.00
N CYS A 152 1.49 -13.54 -6.61
CA CYS A 152 1.44 -12.75 -5.39
C CYS A 152 1.56 -13.61 -4.13
N LEU A 153 0.94 -14.80 -4.11
CA LEU A 153 1.07 -15.77 -3.01
C LEU A 153 2.50 -16.29 -2.87
N TYR A 154 3.16 -16.59 -3.99
CA TYR A 154 4.55 -17.01 -4.01
C TYR A 154 5.47 -15.93 -3.42
N LEU A 155 5.33 -14.68 -3.89
CA LEU A 155 6.09 -13.56 -3.36
C LEU A 155 5.78 -13.32 -1.88
N PHE A 156 4.51 -13.44 -1.48
CA PHE A 156 4.09 -13.33 -0.08
C PHE A 156 4.77 -14.39 0.80
N TRP A 157 4.86 -15.63 0.31
CA TRP A 157 5.53 -16.72 1.01
C TRP A 157 7.04 -16.52 1.12
N SER A 158 7.64 -15.84 0.14
CA SER A 158 9.07 -15.52 0.11
C SER A 158 9.48 -14.42 1.12
N LEU A 159 8.52 -13.71 1.75
CA LEU A 159 8.83 -12.70 2.77
C LEU A 159 9.25 -13.34 4.11
N PRO A 160 10.01 -12.61 4.95
CA PRO A 160 10.39 -13.08 6.28
C PRO A 160 9.16 -13.46 7.13
N ARG A 161 9.27 -14.57 7.88
CA ARG A 161 8.19 -15.06 8.74
C ARG A 161 7.74 -14.01 9.77
N THR A 162 8.66 -13.19 10.27
CA THR A 162 8.35 -12.07 11.16
C THR A 162 7.36 -11.10 10.53
N THR A 163 7.57 -10.72 9.26
CA THR A 163 6.68 -9.83 8.51
C THR A 163 5.30 -10.47 8.28
N GLN A 164 5.25 -11.76 7.95
CA GLN A 164 4.00 -12.49 7.77
C GLN A 164 3.18 -12.51 9.07
N LEU A 165 3.83 -12.75 10.22
CA LEU A 165 3.18 -12.74 11.53
C LEU A 165 2.61 -11.36 11.87
N TRP A 166 3.39 -10.28 11.71
CA TRP A 166 2.91 -8.91 11.94
C TRP A 166 1.74 -8.55 11.03
N PHE A 167 1.81 -8.92 9.75
CA PHE A 167 0.74 -8.70 8.79
C PHE A 167 -0.55 -9.44 9.19
N LEU A 168 -0.43 -10.71 9.59
CA LEU A 168 -1.57 -11.53 10.02
C LEU A 168 -2.16 -11.02 11.34
N LEU A 169 -1.34 -10.63 12.30
CA LEU A 169 -1.78 -10.01 13.55
C LEU A 169 -2.56 -8.73 13.30
N TRP A 170 -2.05 -7.85 12.43
CA TRP A 170 -2.74 -6.62 12.06
C TRP A 170 -4.07 -6.89 11.35
N ASN A 171 -4.12 -7.87 10.45
CA ASN A 171 -5.38 -8.29 9.81
C ASN A 171 -6.37 -8.86 10.84
N ALA A 172 -5.90 -9.68 11.77
CA ALA A 172 -6.73 -10.24 12.84
C ALA A 172 -7.31 -9.12 13.72
N LEU A 173 -6.50 -8.13 14.10
CA LEU A 173 -6.96 -6.95 14.84
C LEU A 173 -8.00 -6.17 14.03
N GLY A 174 -7.79 -6.00 12.72
CA GLY A 174 -8.77 -5.40 11.81
C GLY A 174 -10.10 -6.15 11.77
N ILE A 175 -10.07 -7.49 11.74
CA ILE A 175 -11.28 -8.32 11.78
C ILE A 175 -11.99 -8.18 13.13
N VAL A 176 -11.25 -8.18 14.24
CA VAL A 176 -11.82 -7.98 15.58
C VAL A 176 -12.49 -6.61 15.68
N ALA A 177 -11.84 -5.55 15.22
CA ALA A 177 -12.42 -4.21 15.16
C ALA A 177 -13.66 -4.16 14.26
N TYR A 178 -13.64 -4.86 13.12
CA TYR A 178 -14.79 -5.00 12.23
C TYR A 178 -15.96 -5.72 12.90
N VAL A 179 -15.74 -6.82 13.61
CA VAL A 179 -16.82 -7.57 14.27
C VAL A 179 -17.41 -6.80 15.45
N LEU A 180 -16.57 -6.12 16.23
CA LEU A 180 -16.99 -5.34 17.40
C LEU A 180 -17.73 -4.05 17.01
N TYR A 181 -17.22 -3.30 16.03
CA TYR A 181 -17.74 -1.99 15.65
C TYR A 181 -18.41 -2.01 14.27
N GLY A 182 -17.71 -2.50 13.25
CA GLY A 182 -18.15 -2.50 11.85
C GLY A 182 -19.46 -3.25 11.61
N ARG A 183 -19.67 -4.42 12.25
CA ARG A 183 -20.90 -5.22 12.08
C ARG A 183 -22.15 -4.52 12.61
N ARG A 184 -22.03 -3.71 13.66
CA ARG A 184 -23.17 -2.99 14.28
C ARG A 184 -23.47 -1.66 13.58
N ASN A 185 -22.50 -1.07 12.88
CA ASN A 185 -22.60 0.29 12.35
C ASN A 185 -22.46 0.40 10.81
N SER A 186 -22.16 -0.70 10.12
CA SER A 186 -22.04 -0.70 8.65
C SER A 186 -23.40 -0.49 7.98
N VAL A 187 -23.46 0.52 7.12
CA VAL A 187 -24.67 0.94 6.40
C VAL A 187 -25.08 -0.08 5.33
N LEU A 188 -24.11 -0.80 4.75
CA LEU A 188 -24.34 -1.85 3.75
C LEU A 188 -25.09 -3.07 4.31
N GLY A 189 -24.96 -3.36 5.61
CA GLY A 189 -25.76 -4.41 6.26
C GLY A 189 -27.23 -3.99 6.49
N ARG A 190 -27.49 -2.70 6.68
CA ARG A 190 -28.84 -2.16 6.88
C ARG A 190 -29.63 -1.95 5.57
N ALA A 191 -28.95 -1.72 4.46
CA ALA A 191 -29.59 -1.54 3.15
C ALA A 191 -30.03 -2.84 2.48
N GLY A 192 -29.67 -4.01 3.04
CA GLY A 192 -30.15 -5.32 2.58
C GLY A 192 -31.41 -5.82 3.30
N ASP A 193 -31.82 -5.15 4.37
CA ASP A 193 -32.97 -5.51 5.22
C ASP A 193 -34.16 -4.53 5.07
N ALA A 194 -34.12 -3.61 4.09
CA ALA A 194 -35.17 -2.65 3.78
C ALA A 194 -35.53 -2.73 2.29
#